data_AF-A0A838CSS3-F1
#
_entry.id   AF-A0A838CSS3-F1
#
_cell.length_a   1.000
_cell.length_b   1.000
_cell.length_c   1.000
_cell.angle_alpha   90.00
_cell.angle_beta   90.00
_cell.angle_gamma   90.00
#
_symmetry.space_group_name_H-M   'P 1'
#
loop_
_entity.id
_entity.type
_entity.pdbx_description
1 polymer ?
#
loop_
_entity_poly.entity_id
_entity_poly.type
_entity_poly.pdbx_seq_one_letter_code
_entity_poly.pdbx_strand_id
1 'polypeptide(L)'
;MSKKKIPIVFVPGLFGSMSDKIIPGTGGWSFGLAGMVYEPFVLVLESMGYKRNKDLFINFYDWSDPIDHSAYHYLRRTIAYAKKTTGSEKVNLIAHSMGGLVSRAYVQSSDYVDDVDQMILLCTPNAGSAPNYSYWSGGELPVPSTSINFVHSYMKGYVDYLALRYPPSKILAIHQHFKGLENILPGCDYGNYVIMNHQGKSFVNYGDMQTQNHFLDRLNANKEVIQQRKVDVTVIAGTNEETIKYLEVVPSPLSNHWADGKVVGAAYTNEGDGDACLESVFSLDGDHYTVEGTHIEVLYKCEDLLRKKLKSSTG
;
A
#
# COMPACT_ATOMS: atom_id res chain seq x y z
N MET A 1 -17.22 -34.46 9.09
CA MET A 1 -17.54 -33.12 8.52
C MET A 1 -16.23 -32.52 8.04
N SER A 2 -16.13 -32.09 6.78
CA SER A 2 -14.90 -31.41 6.33
C SER A 2 -14.79 -30.07 7.07
N LYS A 3 -13.62 -29.75 7.63
CA LYS A 3 -13.33 -28.44 8.23
C LYS A 3 -13.70 -27.34 7.23
N LYS A 4 -14.45 -26.34 7.68
CA LYS A 4 -14.91 -25.23 6.85
C LYS A 4 -13.75 -24.24 6.71
N LYS A 5 -13.39 -23.89 5.46
CA LYS A 5 -12.32 -22.92 5.19
C LYS A 5 -12.73 -21.54 5.71
N ILE A 6 -11.79 -20.84 6.35
CA ILE A 6 -11.96 -19.41 6.69
C ILE A 6 -11.94 -18.62 5.37
N PRO A 7 -12.93 -17.76 5.10
CA PRO A 7 -13.00 -17.01 3.85
C PRO A 7 -11.89 -15.96 3.74
N ILE A 8 -11.51 -15.63 2.51
CA ILE A 8 -10.53 -14.60 2.21
C ILE A 8 -11.24 -13.30 1.86
N VAL A 9 -10.75 -12.19 2.40
CA VAL A 9 -10.96 -10.86 1.85
C VAL A 9 -9.63 -10.38 1.24
N PHE A 10 -9.60 -10.23 -0.09
CA PHE A 10 -8.46 -9.68 -0.81
C PHE A 10 -8.57 -8.15 -0.88
N VAL A 11 -7.51 -7.46 -0.48
CA VAL A 11 -7.42 -5.99 -0.46
C VAL A 11 -6.32 -5.55 -1.43
N PRO A 12 -6.67 -5.04 -2.62
CA PRO A 12 -5.68 -4.63 -3.61
C PRO A 12 -4.93 -3.36 -3.20
N GLY A 13 -3.83 -3.07 -3.88
CA GLY A 13 -3.02 -1.87 -3.66
C GLY A 13 -3.61 -0.61 -4.30
N LEU A 14 -2.82 0.47 -4.25
CA LEU A 14 -3.09 1.72 -4.95
C LEU A 14 -3.38 1.45 -6.43
N PHE A 15 -4.37 2.14 -7.00
CA PHE A 15 -4.90 1.92 -8.36
C PHE A 15 -5.57 0.56 -8.61
N GLY A 16 -5.60 -0.34 -7.63
CA GLY A 16 -6.24 -1.65 -7.73
C GLY A 16 -7.76 -1.64 -7.59
N SER A 17 -8.37 -0.46 -7.50
CA SER A 17 -9.82 -0.27 -7.53
C SER A 17 -10.15 0.87 -8.49
N MET A 18 -11.25 0.74 -9.24
CA MET A 18 -11.77 1.78 -10.11
C MET A 18 -13.27 1.91 -9.93
N SER A 19 -13.77 3.15 -9.91
CA SER A 19 -15.19 3.48 -9.84
C SER A 19 -15.41 4.95 -10.20
N ASP A 20 -16.64 5.29 -10.59
CA ASP A 20 -17.15 6.66 -10.76
C ASP A 20 -16.84 7.60 -9.58
N LYS A 21 -16.64 7.04 -8.38
CA LYS A 21 -16.22 7.80 -7.20
C LYS A 21 -14.81 8.39 -7.32
N ILE A 22 -13.91 7.67 -7.99
CA ILE A 22 -12.51 8.05 -8.16
C ILE A 22 -12.33 8.82 -9.46
N ILE A 23 -12.84 8.26 -10.57
CA ILE A 23 -12.80 8.87 -11.90
C ILE A 23 -14.21 8.79 -12.49
N PRO A 24 -14.92 9.92 -12.63
CA PRO A 24 -16.26 9.93 -13.20
C PRO A 24 -16.31 9.34 -14.60
N GLY A 25 -17.29 8.48 -14.86
CA GLY A 25 -17.48 7.78 -16.15
C GLY A 25 -16.86 6.38 -16.22
N THR A 26 -16.30 5.87 -15.12
CA THR A 26 -15.70 4.52 -15.05
C THR A 26 -16.63 3.45 -14.48
N GLY A 27 -17.81 3.84 -13.99
CA GLY A 27 -18.89 2.96 -13.56
C GLY A 27 -18.75 2.41 -12.14
N GLY A 28 -19.32 1.22 -11.95
CA GLY A 28 -19.27 0.50 -10.67
C GLY A 28 -17.87 0.00 -10.31
N TRP A 29 -17.71 -0.42 -9.06
CA TRP A 29 -16.44 -0.95 -8.55
C TRP A 29 -15.93 -2.14 -9.37
N SER A 30 -14.68 -2.04 -9.83
CA SER A 30 -13.94 -3.11 -10.50
C SER A 30 -12.43 -2.90 -10.34
N PHE A 31 -11.60 -3.78 -10.89
CA PHE A 31 -10.17 -3.52 -11.00
C PHE A 31 -9.82 -2.46 -12.07
N GLY A 32 -10.74 -2.11 -12.97
CA GLY A 32 -10.42 -1.27 -14.13
C GLY A 32 -9.22 -1.83 -14.91
N LEU A 33 -8.29 -0.94 -15.29
CA LEU A 33 -7.06 -1.36 -15.97
C LEU A 33 -6.14 -2.23 -15.10
N ALA A 34 -6.23 -2.14 -13.76
CA ALA A 34 -5.48 -3.00 -12.85
C ALA A 34 -5.96 -4.46 -12.89
N GLY A 35 -7.02 -4.77 -13.65
CA GLY A 35 -7.46 -6.14 -13.91
C GLY A 35 -6.36 -6.99 -14.55
N MET A 36 -5.46 -6.39 -15.34
CA MET A 36 -4.30 -7.11 -15.91
C MET A 36 -3.35 -7.69 -14.86
N VAL A 37 -3.39 -7.15 -13.63
CA VAL A 37 -2.59 -7.61 -12.49
C VAL A 37 -3.42 -8.44 -11.52
N TYR A 38 -4.57 -7.91 -11.10
CA TYR A 38 -5.30 -8.54 -10.00
C TYR A 38 -6.23 -9.68 -10.43
N GLU A 39 -6.70 -9.70 -11.68
CA GLU A 39 -7.50 -10.84 -12.16
C GLU A 39 -6.67 -12.14 -12.16
N PRO A 40 -5.43 -12.17 -12.69
CA PRO A 40 -4.58 -13.36 -12.57
C PRO A 40 -4.28 -13.75 -11.12
N PHE A 41 -4.08 -12.78 -10.22
CA PHE A 41 -3.84 -13.10 -8.80
C PHE A 41 -5.07 -13.73 -8.14
N VAL A 42 -6.27 -13.27 -8.49
CA VAL A 42 -7.49 -13.91 -8.01
C VAL A 42 -7.63 -15.34 -8.55
N LEU A 43 -7.23 -15.61 -9.80
CA LEU A 43 -7.20 -16.98 -10.33
C LEU A 43 -6.24 -17.88 -9.53
N VAL A 44 -5.11 -17.35 -9.06
CA VAL A 44 -4.19 -18.07 -8.16
C VAL A 44 -4.93 -18.47 -6.87
N LEU A 45 -5.67 -17.54 -6.24
CA LEU A 45 -6.48 -17.87 -5.05
C LEU A 45 -7.59 -18.88 -5.35
N GLU A 46 -8.25 -18.79 -6.52
CA GLU A 46 -9.28 -19.76 -6.94
C GLU A 46 -8.69 -21.16 -7.18
N SER A 47 -7.45 -21.25 -7.68
CA SER A 47 -6.72 -22.53 -7.82
C SER A 47 -6.38 -23.18 -6.46
N MET A 48 -6.44 -22.43 -5.35
CA MET A 48 -6.35 -22.96 -3.98
C MET A 48 -7.70 -23.47 -3.47
N GLY A 49 -8.72 -23.45 -4.32
CA GLY A 49 -10.07 -23.93 -4.05
C GLY A 49 -10.94 -22.94 -3.30
N TYR A 50 -10.64 -21.64 -3.39
CA TYR A 50 -11.57 -20.56 -3.07
C TYR A 50 -12.40 -20.19 -4.31
N LYS A 51 -13.50 -19.46 -4.12
CA LYS A 51 -14.46 -19.08 -5.16
C LYS A 51 -14.97 -17.67 -4.88
N ARG A 52 -14.90 -16.79 -5.88
CA ARG A 52 -15.43 -15.42 -5.78
C ARG A 52 -16.87 -15.41 -5.27
N ASN A 53 -17.17 -14.45 -4.39
CA ASN A 53 -18.47 -14.22 -3.77
C ASN A 53 -19.04 -15.39 -2.95
N LYS A 54 -18.23 -16.42 -2.67
CA LYS A 54 -18.62 -17.55 -1.81
C LYS A 54 -17.72 -17.63 -0.58
N ASP A 55 -16.42 -17.71 -0.78
CA ASP A 55 -15.39 -17.73 0.25
C ASP A 55 -14.13 -16.93 -0.14
N LEU A 56 -14.19 -16.22 -1.27
CA LEU A 56 -13.23 -15.20 -1.68
C LEU A 56 -13.98 -13.91 -2.03
N PHE A 57 -13.65 -12.83 -1.34
CA PHE A 57 -14.27 -11.53 -1.49
C PHE A 57 -13.19 -10.50 -1.82
N ILE A 58 -13.50 -9.57 -2.72
CA ILE A 58 -12.57 -8.51 -3.11
C ILE A 58 -13.07 -7.22 -2.46
N ASN A 59 -12.20 -6.56 -1.70
CA ASN A 59 -12.47 -5.26 -1.13
C ASN A 59 -12.04 -4.16 -2.09
N PHE A 60 -12.94 -3.72 -2.97
CA PHE A 60 -12.73 -2.48 -3.71
C PHE A 60 -12.96 -1.28 -2.79
N TYR A 61 -12.08 -0.28 -2.88
CA TYR A 61 -12.13 0.91 -2.04
C TYR A 61 -11.62 2.14 -2.80
N ASP A 62 -11.95 3.31 -2.27
CA ASP A 62 -11.39 4.56 -2.76
C ASP A 62 -9.98 4.74 -2.22
N TRP A 63 -8.96 4.49 -3.05
CA TRP A 63 -7.57 4.67 -2.67
C TRP A 63 -7.13 6.14 -2.71
N SER A 64 -7.97 7.06 -3.22
CA SER A 64 -7.69 8.49 -3.20
C SER A 64 -8.03 9.13 -1.84
N ASP A 65 -8.95 8.52 -1.10
CA ASP A 65 -9.32 8.90 0.26
C ASP A 65 -8.24 8.51 1.31
N PRO A 66 -8.25 9.12 2.51
CA PRO A 66 -7.41 8.70 3.62
C PRO A 66 -7.60 7.20 3.97
N ILE A 67 -6.52 6.52 4.34
CA ILE A 67 -6.53 5.06 4.56
C ILE A 67 -7.47 4.64 5.68
N ASP A 68 -7.56 5.41 6.78
CA ASP A 68 -8.50 5.13 7.88
C ASP A 68 -9.96 5.19 7.42
N HIS A 69 -10.29 6.17 6.58
CA HIS A 69 -11.62 6.29 5.98
C HIS A 69 -11.91 5.07 5.10
N SER A 70 -10.93 4.65 4.30
CA SER A 70 -11.08 3.49 3.42
C SER A 70 -11.24 2.17 4.19
N ALA A 71 -10.51 2.00 5.29
CA ALA A 71 -10.65 0.86 6.19
C ALA A 71 -12.06 0.80 6.81
N TYR A 72 -12.55 1.93 7.33
CA TYR A 72 -13.85 1.99 8.01
C TYR A 72 -15.04 1.82 7.07
N HIS A 73 -15.02 2.50 5.91
CA HIS A 73 -16.18 2.57 5.01
C HIS A 73 -16.24 1.44 3.98
N TYR A 74 -15.10 0.81 3.65
CA TYR A 74 -15.05 -0.27 2.65
C TYR A 74 -14.65 -1.61 3.27
N LEU A 75 -13.43 -1.71 3.83
CA LEU A 75 -12.91 -3.00 4.31
C LEU A 75 -13.82 -3.65 5.36
N ARG A 76 -14.20 -2.90 6.39
CA ARG A 76 -15.11 -3.38 7.45
C ARG A 76 -16.43 -3.92 6.88
N ARG A 77 -16.97 -3.29 5.84
CA ARG A 77 -18.22 -3.74 5.19
C ARG A 77 -18.01 -5.03 4.39
N THR A 78 -16.88 -5.14 3.69
CA THR A 78 -16.53 -6.35 2.94
C THR A 78 -16.32 -7.53 3.88
N ILE A 79 -15.66 -7.33 5.03
CA ILE A 79 -15.49 -8.36 6.07
C ILE A 79 -16.85 -8.79 6.63
N ALA A 80 -17.72 -7.84 6.99
CA ALA A 80 -19.06 -8.16 7.47
C ALA A 80 -19.89 -8.95 6.43
N TYR A 81 -19.77 -8.58 5.15
CA TYR A 81 -20.41 -9.31 4.05
C TYR A 81 -19.86 -10.73 3.89
N ALA A 82 -18.54 -10.90 3.94
CA ALA A 82 -17.88 -12.20 3.87
C ALA A 82 -18.35 -13.13 5.00
N LYS A 83 -18.38 -12.62 6.24
CA LYS A 83 -18.87 -13.34 7.42
C LYS A 83 -20.34 -13.72 7.30
N LYS A 84 -21.20 -12.79 6.88
CA LYS A 84 -22.64 -13.06 6.68
C LYS A 84 -22.87 -14.13 5.61
N THR A 85 -22.12 -14.08 4.51
CA THR A 85 -22.27 -14.99 3.37
C THR A 85 -21.79 -16.40 3.72
N THR A 86 -20.69 -16.49 4.45
CA THR A 86 -20.04 -17.77 4.74
C THR A 86 -20.53 -18.38 6.05
N GLY A 87 -21.05 -17.59 6.99
CA GLY A 87 -21.28 -17.99 8.37
C GLY A 87 -19.98 -18.19 9.16
N SER A 88 -18.85 -17.64 8.69
CA SER A 88 -17.58 -17.65 9.42
C SER A 88 -17.53 -16.54 10.47
N GLU A 89 -16.88 -16.79 11.61
CA GLU A 89 -16.66 -15.78 12.65
C GLU A 89 -15.51 -14.84 12.31
N LYS A 90 -14.50 -15.34 11.57
CA LYS A 90 -13.31 -14.58 11.15
C LYS A 90 -13.07 -14.69 9.65
N VAL A 91 -12.20 -13.82 9.14
CA VAL A 91 -11.71 -13.85 7.76
C VAL A 91 -10.18 -13.85 7.73
N ASN A 92 -9.60 -14.34 6.65
CA ASN A 92 -8.20 -14.12 6.30
C ASN A 92 -8.08 -12.87 5.44
N LEU A 93 -7.24 -11.91 5.82
CA LEU A 93 -6.92 -10.78 4.97
C LEU A 93 -5.69 -11.11 4.15
N ILE A 94 -5.79 -11.03 2.82
CA ILE A 94 -4.64 -11.02 1.93
C ILE A 94 -4.61 -9.63 1.30
N ALA A 95 -3.51 -8.92 1.46
CA ALA A 95 -3.46 -7.52 1.09
C ALA A 95 -2.17 -7.20 0.34
N HIS A 96 -2.26 -6.36 -0.68
CA HIS A 96 -1.13 -5.96 -1.50
C HIS A 96 -0.85 -4.47 -1.37
N SER A 97 0.41 -4.09 -1.24
CA SER A 97 0.85 -2.69 -1.26
C SER A 97 0.06 -1.83 -0.27
N MET A 98 -0.49 -0.69 -0.69
CA MET A 98 -1.39 0.17 0.11
C MET A 98 -2.56 -0.59 0.78
N GLY A 99 -3.05 -1.67 0.18
CA GLY A 99 -4.12 -2.49 0.76
C GLY A 99 -3.74 -3.12 2.10
N GLY A 100 -2.44 -3.36 2.33
CA GLY A 100 -1.95 -3.84 3.61
C GLY A 100 -2.04 -2.77 4.70
N LEU A 101 -1.81 -1.51 4.35
CA LEU A 101 -2.02 -0.39 5.27
C LEU A 101 -3.51 -0.17 5.58
N VAL A 102 -4.41 -0.38 4.60
CA VAL A 102 -5.87 -0.41 4.83
C VAL A 102 -6.26 -1.53 5.81
N SER A 103 -5.63 -2.70 5.67
CA SER A 103 -5.86 -3.85 6.54
C SER A 103 -5.37 -3.59 7.96
N ARG A 104 -4.16 -3.03 8.11
CA ARG A 104 -3.60 -2.60 9.40
C ARG A 104 -4.45 -1.52 10.05
N ALA A 105 -4.88 -0.50 9.30
CA ALA A 105 -5.75 0.55 9.82
C ALA A 105 -7.04 -0.03 10.42
N TYR A 106 -7.67 -1.01 9.76
CA TYR A 106 -8.81 -1.72 10.34
C TYR A 106 -8.44 -2.49 11.61
N VAL A 107 -7.43 -3.37 11.52
CA VAL A 107 -7.02 -4.29 12.60
C VAL A 107 -6.40 -3.57 13.80
N GLN A 108 -5.98 -2.31 13.67
CA GLN A 108 -5.48 -1.48 14.78
C GLN A 108 -6.50 -0.44 15.27
N SER A 109 -7.61 -0.22 14.54
CA SER A 109 -8.64 0.76 14.93
C SER A 109 -9.43 0.35 16.17
N SER A 110 -10.12 1.32 16.78
CA SER A 110 -11.12 1.05 17.83
C SER A 110 -12.37 0.32 17.32
N ASP A 111 -12.61 0.29 16.01
CA ASP A 111 -13.77 -0.35 15.38
C ASP A 111 -13.55 -1.84 15.08
N TYR A 112 -12.37 -2.38 15.37
CA TYR A 112 -12.07 -3.79 15.19
C TYR A 112 -12.88 -4.66 16.16
N VAL A 113 -13.51 -5.70 15.63
CA VAL A 113 -14.45 -6.57 16.38
C VAL A 113 -13.99 -8.03 16.47
N ASP A 114 -12.67 -8.27 16.53
CA ASP A 114 -12.06 -9.60 16.63
C ASP A 114 -12.50 -10.57 15.51
N ASP A 115 -12.54 -10.05 14.28
CA ASP A 115 -13.08 -10.76 13.12
C ASP A 115 -12.08 -11.03 11.98
N VAL A 116 -10.79 -10.90 12.30
CA VAL A 116 -9.67 -11.26 11.42
C VAL A 116 -8.86 -12.36 12.09
N ASP A 117 -8.62 -13.45 11.36
CA ASP A 117 -7.80 -14.59 11.80
C ASP A 117 -6.31 -14.30 11.58
N GLN A 118 -5.97 -13.94 10.34
CA GLN A 118 -4.61 -13.57 9.95
C GLN A 118 -4.60 -12.44 8.93
N MET A 119 -3.46 -11.75 8.85
CA MET A 119 -3.09 -10.84 7.77
C MET A 119 -1.87 -11.39 7.02
N ILE A 120 -2.01 -11.56 5.70
CA ILE A 120 -0.89 -11.83 4.80
C ILE A 120 -0.68 -10.57 3.94
N LEU A 121 0.42 -9.87 4.20
CA LEU A 121 0.75 -8.58 3.61
C LEU A 121 1.83 -8.76 2.55
N LEU A 122 1.49 -8.46 1.30
CA LEU A 122 2.35 -8.57 0.13
C LEU A 122 2.86 -7.18 -0.23
N CYS A 123 4.18 -6.97 -0.19
CA CYS A 123 4.83 -5.73 -0.62
C CYS A 123 4.25 -4.46 0.04
N THR A 124 3.74 -4.57 1.27
CA THR A 124 3.11 -3.44 1.96
C THR A 124 4.21 -2.51 2.48
N PRO A 125 4.27 -1.23 2.06
CA PRO A 125 5.28 -0.29 2.53
C PRO A 125 4.98 0.13 3.98
N ASN A 126 5.30 -0.73 4.95
CA ASN A 126 4.94 -0.54 6.36
C ASN A 126 5.64 0.66 7.01
N ALA A 127 6.75 1.15 6.44
CA ALA A 127 7.36 2.43 6.78
C ALA A 127 7.20 3.50 5.67
N GLY A 128 6.49 3.21 4.58
CA GLY A 128 6.27 4.12 3.45
C GLY A 128 7.27 3.94 2.31
N SER A 129 7.14 4.73 1.25
CA SER A 129 8.00 4.64 0.06
C SER A 129 8.48 6.03 -0.38
N ALA A 130 9.79 6.19 -0.53
CA ALA A 130 10.45 7.48 -0.77
C ALA A 130 9.92 8.23 -2.01
N PRO A 131 9.72 7.59 -3.19
CA PRO A 131 9.10 8.22 -4.36
C PRO A 131 7.82 9.01 -4.10
N ASN A 132 7.00 8.58 -3.12
CA ASN A 132 5.72 9.23 -2.83
C ASN A 132 5.89 10.67 -2.34
N TYR A 133 7.02 11.01 -1.69
CA TYR A 133 7.33 12.41 -1.34
C TYR A 133 7.42 13.28 -2.59
N SER A 134 8.02 12.76 -3.67
CA SER A 134 8.16 13.51 -4.91
C SER A 134 6.81 13.80 -5.55
N TYR A 135 5.91 12.80 -5.57
CA TYR A 135 4.56 12.98 -6.08
C TYR A 135 3.72 13.91 -5.19
N TRP A 136 3.79 13.77 -3.87
CA TRP A 136 3.04 14.61 -2.94
C TRP A 136 3.49 16.07 -2.97
N SER A 137 4.79 16.30 -2.96
CA SER A 137 5.37 17.63 -2.83
C SER A 137 5.55 18.34 -4.18
N GLY A 138 5.73 17.59 -5.26
CA GLY A 138 6.09 18.08 -6.59
C GLY A 138 5.17 17.66 -7.73
N GLY A 139 4.30 16.67 -7.50
CA GLY A 139 3.39 16.16 -8.54
C GLY A 139 4.10 15.45 -9.70
N GLU A 140 5.35 15.04 -9.50
CA GLU A 140 6.16 14.30 -10.46
C GLU A 140 7.31 13.59 -9.74
N LEU A 141 7.92 12.63 -10.42
CA LEU A 141 9.16 11.98 -9.99
C LEU A 141 10.23 12.22 -11.06
N PRO A 142 11.02 13.30 -10.96
CA PRO A 142 11.92 13.76 -12.01
C PRO A 142 13.26 13.00 -11.97
N VAL A 143 13.20 11.68 -11.85
CA VAL A 143 14.38 10.80 -11.84
C VAL A 143 14.28 9.80 -12.99
N PRO A 144 15.38 9.52 -13.70
CA PRO A 144 15.36 8.52 -14.77
C PRO A 144 15.01 7.15 -14.20
N SER A 145 14.04 6.47 -14.81
CA SER A 145 13.79 5.05 -14.55
C SER A 145 14.43 4.22 -15.65
N THR A 146 15.19 3.19 -15.28
CA THR A 146 15.83 2.25 -16.22
C THR A 146 14.87 1.16 -16.68
N SER A 147 13.74 0.97 -15.99
CA SER A 147 12.71 -0.04 -16.27
C SER A 147 11.29 0.56 -16.24
N ILE A 148 10.32 -0.16 -16.81
CA ILE A 148 8.90 0.21 -16.73
C ILE A 148 8.38 -0.17 -15.34
N ASN A 149 8.15 0.83 -14.49
CA ASN A 149 7.45 0.64 -13.23
C ASN A 149 5.95 0.96 -13.42
N PHE A 150 5.09 -0.04 -13.22
CA PHE A 150 3.65 0.11 -13.35
C PHE A 150 3.09 1.11 -12.34
N VAL A 151 3.49 1.06 -11.07
CA VAL A 151 2.99 1.96 -10.02
C VAL A 151 3.28 3.42 -10.40
N HIS A 152 4.51 3.73 -10.79
CA HIS A 152 4.90 5.09 -11.21
C HIS A 152 4.19 5.55 -12.49
N SER A 153 3.93 4.63 -13.43
CA SER A 153 3.21 4.95 -14.67
C SER A 153 1.75 5.34 -14.38
N TYR A 154 1.05 4.58 -13.53
CA TYR A 154 -0.30 4.91 -13.09
C TYR A 154 -0.34 6.18 -12.25
N MET A 155 0.64 6.35 -11.34
CA MET A 155 0.78 7.55 -10.52
C MET A 155 0.88 8.81 -11.39
N LYS A 156 1.77 8.79 -12.40
CA LYS A 156 1.89 9.90 -13.35
C LYS A 156 0.57 10.19 -14.06
N GLY A 157 -0.08 9.16 -14.59
CA GLY A 157 -1.36 9.30 -15.29
C GLY A 157 -2.46 9.90 -14.42
N TYR A 158 -2.56 9.46 -13.16
CA TYR A 158 -3.57 9.98 -12.24
C TYR A 158 -3.27 11.41 -11.79
N VAL A 159 -2.00 11.75 -11.52
CA VAL A 159 -1.61 13.13 -11.19
C VAL A 159 -1.86 14.08 -12.37
N ASP A 160 -1.56 13.66 -13.59
CA ASP A 160 -1.87 14.44 -14.80
C ASP A 160 -3.39 14.62 -14.98
N TYR A 161 -4.17 13.58 -14.70
CA TYR A 161 -5.63 13.66 -14.66
C TYR A 161 -6.14 14.70 -13.64
N LEU A 162 -5.62 14.67 -12.40
CA LEU A 162 -6.00 15.63 -11.36
C LEU A 162 -5.65 17.06 -11.77
N ALA A 163 -4.46 17.29 -12.34
CA ALA A 163 -4.03 18.60 -12.81
C ALA A 163 -4.94 19.15 -13.91
N LEU A 164 -5.39 18.30 -14.83
CA LEU A 164 -6.34 18.68 -15.88
C LEU A 164 -7.74 18.97 -15.33
N ARG A 165 -8.19 18.15 -14.37
CA ARG A 165 -9.56 18.19 -13.84
C ARG A 165 -9.79 19.30 -12.82
N TYR A 166 -8.76 19.66 -12.06
CA TYR A 166 -8.82 20.60 -10.92
C TYR A 166 -7.73 21.68 -11.02
N PRO A 167 -7.81 22.59 -12.02
CA PRO A 167 -6.90 23.73 -12.11
C PRO A 167 -7.07 24.72 -10.92
N PRO A 168 -6.11 25.62 -10.66
CA PRO A 168 -4.90 25.91 -11.45
C PRO A 168 -3.61 25.26 -10.92
N SER A 169 -3.64 24.64 -9.74
CA SER A 169 -2.44 24.11 -9.07
C SER A 169 -2.48 22.59 -8.97
N LYS A 170 -1.53 21.94 -9.64
CA LYS A 170 -1.34 20.48 -9.57
C LYS A 170 -1.18 20.00 -8.12
N ILE A 171 -0.35 20.69 -7.33
CA ILE A 171 -0.09 20.32 -5.93
C ILE A 171 -1.35 20.45 -5.08
N LEU A 172 -2.12 21.54 -5.27
CA LEU A 172 -3.38 21.73 -4.56
C LEU A 172 -4.38 20.62 -4.91
N ALA A 173 -4.47 20.23 -6.18
CA ALA A 173 -5.33 19.15 -6.62
C ALA A 173 -4.95 17.81 -5.95
N ILE A 174 -3.65 17.50 -5.84
CA ILE A 174 -3.16 16.31 -5.14
C ILE A 174 -3.57 16.34 -3.66
N HIS A 175 -3.26 17.42 -2.95
CA HIS A 175 -3.56 17.54 -1.50
C HIS A 175 -5.07 17.50 -1.20
N GLN A 176 -5.92 17.96 -2.12
CA GLN A 176 -7.36 17.98 -1.93
C GLN A 176 -8.05 16.67 -2.34
N HIS A 177 -7.58 16.02 -3.40
CA HIS A 177 -8.28 14.92 -4.06
C HIS A 177 -7.54 13.58 -4.02
N PHE A 178 -6.30 13.54 -3.52
CA PHE A 178 -5.52 12.31 -3.39
C PHE A 178 -4.84 12.23 -2.01
N LYS A 179 -5.65 12.35 -0.96
CA LYS A 179 -5.21 12.31 0.43
C LYS A 179 -4.59 10.96 0.83
N GLY A 180 -5.00 9.87 0.19
CA GLY A 180 -4.40 8.56 0.38
C GLY A 180 -2.89 8.51 0.07
N LEU A 181 -2.39 9.41 -0.80
CA LEU A 181 -0.96 9.52 -1.12
C LEU A 181 -0.13 9.95 0.10
N GLU A 182 -0.66 10.84 0.95
CA GLU A 182 0.00 11.28 2.18
C GLU A 182 0.27 10.09 3.12
N ASN A 183 -0.66 9.14 3.17
CA ASN A 183 -0.60 8.00 4.09
C ASN A 183 0.40 6.91 3.65
N ILE A 184 0.98 7.02 2.45
CA ILE A 184 2.01 6.10 1.93
C ILE A 184 3.39 6.79 1.74
N LEU A 185 3.51 8.04 2.20
CA LEU A 185 4.80 8.71 2.38
C LEU A 185 5.67 7.96 3.40
N PRO A 186 6.99 8.12 3.38
CA PRO A 186 7.82 7.61 4.46
C PRO A 186 7.40 8.21 5.82
N GLY A 187 7.29 7.35 6.83
CA GLY A 187 7.08 7.76 8.22
C GLY A 187 8.38 7.74 9.03
N CYS A 188 8.26 7.99 10.34
CA CYS A 188 9.38 8.05 11.29
C CYS A 188 10.24 6.77 11.26
N ASP A 189 9.60 5.61 11.21
CA ASP A 189 10.27 4.30 11.17
C ASP A 189 11.02 4.02 9.86
N TYR A 190 10.79 4.80 8.79
CA TYR A 190 11.62 4.74 7.59
C TYR A 190 13.00 5.36 7.85
N GLY A 191 13.07 6.32 8.78
CA GLY A 191 14.22 7.17 8.99
C GLY A 191 14.36 8.25 7.92
N ASN A 192 15.58 8.76 7.74
CA ASN A 192 15.83 9.85 6.81
C ASN A 192 15.78 9.35 5.36
N TYR A 193 14.91 9.92 4.54
CA TYR A 193 14.74 9.55 3.13
C TYR A 193 15.08 10.69 2.15
N VAL A 194 15.43 11.87 2.66
CA VAL A 194 15.79 13.06 1.87
C VAL A 194 17.24 13.45 2.14
N ILE A 195 18.00 13.66 1.08
CA ILE A 195 19.38 14.14 1.10
C ILE A 195 19.39 15.55 0.51
N MET A 196 19.61 16.57 1.36
CA MET A 196 19.80 17.95 0.93
C MET A 196 21.18 18.11 0.31
N ASN A 197 21.22 18.56 -0.95
CA ASN A 197 22.42 18.92 -1.69
C ASN A 197 22.56 20.45 -1.74
N HIS A 198 23.01 21.03 -0.62
CA HIS A 198 23.28 22.47 -0.49
C HIS A 198 24.50 22.67 0.40
N GLN A 199 25.59 23.16 -0.19
CA GLN A 199 26.89 23.33 0.51
C GLN A 199 27.46 22.01 1.08
N GLY A 200 27.11 20.88 0.46
CA GLY A 200 27.43 19.52 0.90
C GLY A 200 26.19 18.64 0.87
N LYS A 201 26.38 17.31 0.86
CA LYS A 201 25.28 16.34 1.01
C LYS A 201 25.06 16.04 2.48
N SER A 202 23.83 16.23 2.96
CA SER A 202 23.44 15.88 4.33
C SER A 202 22.01 15.36 4.35
N PHE A 203 21.69 14.49 5.30
CA PHE A 203 20.31 14.06 5.49
C PHE A 203 19.47 15.19 6.07
N VAL A 204 18.25 15.34 5.57
CA VAL A 204 17.20 16.08 6.26
C VAL A 204 16.61 15.16 7.31
N ASN A 205 16.63 15.59 8.57
CA ASN A 205 16.05 14.81 9.66
C ASN A 205 14.53 14.78 9.51
N TYR A 206 13.91 13.60 9.57
CA TYR A 206 12.45 13.43 9.53
C TYR A 206 11.71 14.37 10.49
N GLY A 207 12.22 14.53 11.71
CA GLY A 207 11.59 15.39 12.73
C GLY A 207 11.55 16.88 12.36
N ASP A 208 12.44 17.31 11.46
CA ASP A 208 12.53 18.69 10.98
C ASP A 208 11.78 18.92 9.66
N MET A 209 11.26 17.85 9.03
CA MET A 209 10.51 17.95 7.78
C MET A 209 9.10 18.51 8.01
N GLN A 210 8.63 19.32 7.06
CA GLN A 210 7.23 19.76 6.98
C GLN A 210 6.32 18.62 6.48
N THR A 211 6.83 17.79 5.59
CA THR A 211 6.10 16.63 5.06
C THR A 211 6.34 15.42 5.95
N GLN A 212 5.40 15.12 6.84
CA GLN A 212 5.45 13.99 7.76
C GLN A 212 4.23 13.07 7.57
N ASN A 213 4.43 11.76 7.70
CA ASN A 213 3.34 10.78 7.60
C ASN A 213 2.78 10.44 8.98
N HIS A 214 1.96 11.34 9.53
CA HIS A 214 1.33 11.14 10.85
C HIS A 214 0.45 9.89 10.93
N PHE A 215 -0.13 9.45 9.80
CA PHE A 215 -0.91 8.22 9.75
C PHE A 215 -0.01 7.01 10.06
N LEU A 216 1.11 6.89 9.36
CA LEU A 216 1.99 5.74 9.50
C LEU A 216 2.80 5.79 10.79
N ASP A 217 3.19 6.98 11.24
CA ASP A 217 3.78 7.19 12.57
C ASP A 217 2.89 6.63 13.67
N ARG A 218 1.60 6.99 13.64
CA ARG A 218 0.62 6.47 14.60
C ARG A 218 0.42 4.96 14.47
N LEU A 219 0.37 4.46 13.23
CA LEU A 219 0.15 3.03 12.97
C LEU A 219 1.34 2.18 13.45
N ASN A 220 2.55 2.67 13.28
CA ASN A 220 3.76 1.97 13.73
C ASN A 220 3.98 2.09 15.24
N ALA A 221 3.69 3.26 15.83
CA ALA A 221 3.74 3.45 17.28
C ALA A 221 2.73 2.59 18.07
N ASN A 222 1.75 1.99 17.41
CA ASN A 222 0.74 1.12 18.02
C ASN A 222 0.72 -0.29 17.41
N LYS A 223 1.84 -0.76 16.85
CA LYS A 223 1.89 -2.07 16.17
C LYS A 223 1.65 -3.25 17.13
N GLU A 224 1.96 -3.10 18.42
CA GLU A 224 1.77 -4.12 19.46
C GLU A 224 0.29 -4.50 19.62
N VAL A 225 -0.63 -3.61 19.28
CA VAL A 225 -2.08 -3.86 19.32
C VAL A 225 -2.47 -5.05 18.44
N ILE A 226 -1.77 -5.30 17.34
CA ILE A 226 -2.03 -6.46 16.46
C ILE A 226 -1.76 -7.76 17.22
N GLN A 227 -0.63 -7.85 17.92
CA GLN A 227 -0.26 -9.02 18.72
C GLN A 227 -1.20 -9.21 19.91
N GLN A 228 -1.59 -8.12 20.58
CA GLN A 228 -2.56 -8.16 21.68
C GLN A 228 -3.93 -8.68 21.23
N ARG A 229 -4.31 -8.38 19.97
CA ARG A 229 -5.52 -8.89 19.31
C ARG A 229 -5.36 -10.32 18.77
N LYS A 230 -4.17 -10.92 18.92
CA LYS A 230 -3.86 -12.29 18.48
C LYS A 230 -4.15 -12.52 17.00
N VAL A 231 -3.88 -11.51 16.18
CA VAL A 231 -3.96 -11.62 14.73
C VAL A 231 -2.61 -12.09 14.22
N ASP A 232 -2.58 -13.24 13.56
CA ASP A 232 -1.35 -13.77 12.96
C ASP A 232 -0.94 -12.90 11.77
N VAL A 233 0.34 -12.53 11.68
CA VAL A 233 0.86 -11.66 10.61
C VAL A 233 1.94 -12.39 9.82
N THR A 234 1.77 -12.42 8.50
CA THR A 234 2.81 -12.80 7.55
C THR A 234 3.11 -11.61 6.65
N VAL A 235 4.38 -11.24 6.53
CA VAL A 235 4.86 -10.15 5.67
C VAL A 235 5.75 -10.73 4.59
N ILE A 236 5.41 -10.45 3.33
CA ILE A 236 6.12 -10.96 2.16
C ILE A 236 6.65 -9.76 1.36
N ALA A 237 7.97 -9.63 1.26
CA ALA A 237 8.62 -8.56 0.53
C ALA A 237 9.16 -9.05 -0.83
N GLY A 238 9.12 -8.18 -1.83
CA GLY A 238 9.90 -8.35 -3.05
C GLY A 238 11.36 -7.94 -2.84
N THR A 239 12.28 -8.59 -3.55
CA THR A 239 13.73 -8.32 -3.51
C THR A 239 14.34 -8.41 -4.91
N ASN A 240 15.61 -7.98 -5.04
CA ASN A 240 16.41 -7.97 -6.27
C ASN A 240 15.93 -6.99 -7.35
N GLU A 241 15.20 -5.96 -6.97
CA GLU A 241 14.79 -4.89 -7.87
C GLU A 241 15.35 -3.55 -7.40
N GLU A 242 15.93 -2.80 -8.34
CA GLU A 242 16.45 -1.46 -8.08
C GLU A 242 15.30 -0.56 -7.60
N THR A 243 15.43 -0.07 -6.36
CA THR A 243 14.38 0.65 -5.64
C THR A 243 14.94 1.96 -5.09
N ILE A 244 14.20 3.06 -5.25
CA ILE A 244 14.60 4.36 -4.70
C ILE A 244 14.55 4.31 -3.17
N LYS A 245 15.72 4.46 -2.54
CA LYS A 245 15.87 4.51 -1.08
C LYS A 245 15.91 5.95 -0.56
N TYR A 246 16.60 6.82 -1.28
CA TYR A 246 16.74 8.23 -0.89
C TYR A 246 16.46 9.14 -2.08
N LEU A 247 15.87 10.29 -1.81
CA LEU A 247 15.71 11.37 -2.78
C LEU A 247 16.75 12.45 -2.53
N GLU A 248 17.47 12.85 -3.58
CA GLU A 248 18.36 14.00 -3.53
C GLU A 248 17.59 15.27 -3.88
N VAL A 249 17.67 16.28 -3.01
CA VAL A 249 16.93 17.53 -3.15
C VAL A 249 17.85 18.75 -3.13
N VAL A 250 17.38 19.85 -3.70
CA VAL A 250 17.95 21.20 -3.55
C VAL A 250 16.94 22.13 -2.88
N PRO A 251 17.37 23.25 -2.26
CA PRO A 251 16.44 24.19 -1.64
C PRO A 251 15.38 24.68 -2.64
N SER A 252 14.11 24.69 -2.22
CA SER A 252 13.00 25.26 -2.97
C SER A 252 12.54 26.54 -2.30
N PRO A 253 12.35 27.65 -3.04
CA PRO A 253 11.82 28.90 -2.47
C PRO A 253 10.30 28.87 -2.27
N LEU A 254 9.61 27.81 -2.72
CA LEU A 254 8.15 27.70 -2.68
C LEU A 254 7.73 26.85 -1.48
N SER A 255 7.16 27.45 -0.44
CA SER A 255 6.79 26.74 0.79
C SER A 255 5.80 25.58 0.55
N ASN A 256 4.90 25.72 -0.42
CA ASN A 256 3.83 24.73 -0.67
C ASN A 256 4.17 23.75 -1.81
N HIS A 257 5.28 23.97 -2.53
CA HIS A 257 5.71 23.14 -3.66
C HIS A 257 7.16 22.77 -3.43
N TRP A 258 7.41 21.49 -3.14
CA TRP A 258 8.69 21.00 -2.63
C TRP A 258 9.04 21.56 -1.24
N ALA A 259 8.12 21.39 -0.28
CA ALA A 259 8.23 21.93 1.07
C ALA A 259 9.57 21.62 1.76
N ASP A 260 10.11 20.41 1.56
CA ASP A 260 11.37 19.94 2.13
C ASP A 260 12.52 19.85 1.11
N GLY A 261 12.37 20.52 -0.02
CA GLY A 261 13.36 20.58 -1.10
C GLY A 261 12.90 19.90 -2.39
N LYS A 262 13.35 20.48 -3.52
CA LYS A 262 13.01 20.05 -4.87
C LYS A 262 13.85 18.84 -5.25
N VAL A 263 13.21 17.74 -5.65
CA VAL A 263 13.89 16.52 -6.09
C VAL A 263 14.65 16.79 -7.39
N VAL A 264 15.93 16.41 -7.39
CA VAL A 264 16.85 16.51 -8.53
C VAL A 264 17.57 15.20 -8.83
N GLY A 265 17.44 14.20 -7.96
CA GLY A 265 18.07 12.90 -8.11
C GLY A 265 17.55 11.90 -7.08
N ALA A 266 18.08 10.69 -7.15
CA ALA A 266 17.76 9.62 -6.22
C ALA A 266 18.99 8.72 -6.00
N ALA A 267 19.04 8.08 -4.84
CA ALA A 267 19.94 6.98 -4.56
C ALA A 267 19.12 5.69 -4.34
N TYR A 268 19.66 4.58 -4.83
CA TYR A 268 18.94 3.33 -5.01
C TYR A 268 19.50 2.22 -4.11
N THR A 269 18.70 1.19 -3.89
CA THR A 269 19.09 -0.10 -3.30
C THR A 269 18.56 -1.22 -4.19
N ASN A 270 19.23 -2.38 -4.21
CA ASN A 270 18.69 -3.60 -4.84
C ASN A 270 17.87 -4.44 -3.85
N GLU A 271 17.80 -4.02 -2.59
CA GLU A 271 16.98 -4.63 -1.54
C GLU A 271 15.59 -3.99 -1.54
N GLY A 272 14.80 -4.33 -2.55
CA GLY A 272 13.41 -3.89 -2.69
C GLY A 272 12.73 -4.51 -3.91
N ASP A 273 11.51 -4.06 -4.16
CA ASP A 273 10.62 -4.60 -5.18
C ASP A 273 10.38 -3.64 -6.37
N GLY A 274 11.19 -2.58 -6.46
CA GLY A 274 11.08 -1.51 -7.45
C GLY A 274 10.18 -0.35 -7.03
N ASP A 275 9.41 -0.49 -5.93
CA ASP A 275 8.58 0.57 -5.36
C ASP A 275 8.83 0.76 -3.84
N ALA A 276 8.85 -0.33 -3.08
CA ALA A 276 9.09 -0.35 -1.64
C ALA A 276 10.41 -1.04 -1.30
N CYS A 277 11.22 -0.40 -0.44
CA CYS A 277 12.45 -1.01 0.07
C CYS A 277 12.11 -2.15 1.04
N LEU A 278 12.94 -3.19 1.06
CA LEU A 278 12.79 -4.36 1.94
C LEU A 278 12.62 -3.96 3.41
N GLU A 279 13.45 -3.02 3.89
CA GLU A 279 13.41 -2.52 5.27
C GLU A 279 12.08 -1.82 5.61
N SER A 280 11.47 -1.14 4.64
CA SER A 280 10.15 -0.52 4.81
C SER A 280 9.05 -1.57 4.86
N VAL A 281 9.14 -2.62 4.05
CA VAL A 281 8.18 -3.73 4.09
C VAL A 281 8.28 -4.48 5.41
N PHE A 282 9.49 -4.74 5.91
CA PHE A 282 9.74 -5.50 7.14
C PHE A 282 9.67 -4.69 8.44
N SER A 283 9.24 -3.42 8.40
CA SER A 283 9.07 -2.63 9.63
C SER A 283 7.91 -3.09 10.53
N LEU A 284 7.03 -3.95 10.01
CA LEU A 284 5.95 -4.58 10.78
C LEU A 284 6.38 -5.95 11.31
N ASP A 285 6.11 -6.20 12.59
CA ASP A 285 6.40 -7.50 13.22
C ASP A 285 5.51 -8.62 12.65
N GLY A 286 6.06 -9.82 12.51
CA GLY A 286 5.36 -11.01 12.01
C GLY A 286 6.32 -12.02 11.39
N ASP A 287 5.77 -13.04 10.73
CA ASP A 287 6.60 -13.97 9.95
C ASP A 287 7.04 -13.28 8.65
N HIS A 288 8.35 -13.08 8.49
CA HIS A 288 8.92 -12.42 7.33
C HIS A 288 9.39 -13.41 6.26
N TYR A 289 9.07 -13.12 5.01
CA TYR A 289 9.53 -13.87 3.84
C TYR A 289 9.92 -12.92 2.72
N THR A 290 10.92 -13.31 1.93
CA THR A 290 11.31 -12.61 0.71
C THR A 290 10.95 -13.45 -0.52
N VAL A 291 10.66 -12.76 -1.62
CA VAL A 291 10.38 -13.35 -2.93
C VAL A 291 11.10 -12.48 -3.97
N GLU A 292 11.97 -13.08 -4.78
CA GLU A 292 12.67 -12.31 -5.81
C GLU A 292 11.70 -11.85 -6.90
N GLY A 293 11.66 -10.55 -7.19
CA GLY A 293 10.88 -9.96 -8.26
C GLY A 293 10.23 -8.63 -7.89
N THR A 294 9.64 -8.02 -8.92
CA THR A 294 8.95 -6.73 -8.81
C THR A 294 7.76 -6.75 -7.86
N HIS A 295 7.35 -5.55 -7.46
CA HIS A 295 6.17 -5.27 -6.64
C HIS A 295 4.94 -6.06 -7.10
N ILE A 296 4.78 -6.26 -8.42
CA ILE A 296 3.69 -7.02 -9.02
C ILE A 296 4.01 -8.53 -9.12
N GLU A 297 5.23 -8.91 -9.48
CA GLU A 297 5.60 -10.32 -9.66
C GLU A 297 5.46 -11.14 -8.37
N VAL A 298 5.68 -10.52 -7.21
CA VAL A 298 5.52 -11.16 -5.90
C VAL A 298 4.13 -11.79 -5.74
N LEU A 299 3.07 -11.16 -6.29
CA LEU A 299 1.70 -11.70 -6.24
C LEU A 299 1.62 -13.14 -6.79
N TYR A 300 2.39 -13.44 -7.83
CA TYR A 300 2.37 -14.76 -8.48
C TYR A 300 3.43 -15.69 -7.92
N LYS A 301 4.61 -15.16 -7.61
CA LYS A 301 5.74 -15.96 -7.11
C LYS A 301 5.56 -16.41 -5.66
N CYS A 302 4.66 -15.80 -4.89
CA CYS A 302 4.37 -16.20 -3.51
C CYS A 302 3.33 -17.32 -3.36
N GLU A 303 2.86 -17.93 -4.46
CA GLU A 303 1.77 -18.93 -4.43
C GLU A 303 2.01 -20.07 -3.42
N ASP A 304 3.19 -20.70 -3.43
CA ASP A 304 3.50 -21.82 -2.54
C ASP A 304 3.47 -21.41 -1.06
N LEU A 305 3.94 -20.19 -0.77
CA LEU A 305 3.91 -19.62 0.57
C LEU A 305 2.47 -19.33 1.01
N LEU A 306 1.65 -18.76 0.14
CA LEU A 306 0.21 -18.56 0.39
C LEU A 306 -0.50 -19.89 0.66
N ARG A 307 -0.23 -20.94 -0.13
CA ARG A 307 -0.79 -22.28 0.09
C ARG A 307 -0.39 -22.83 1.46
N LYS A 308 0.84 -22.60 1.91
CA LYS A 308 1.32 -23.03 3.23
C LYS A 308 0.59 -22.30 4.36
N LYS A 309 0.53 -20.98 4.30
CA LYS A 309 -0.09 -20.13 5.35
C LYS A 309 -1.61 -20.31 5.46
N LEU A 310 -2.29 -20.48 4.33
CA LEU A 310 -3.74 -20.69 4.33
C LEU A 310 -4.14 -22.11 4.79
N LYS A 311 -3.24 -23.10 4.70
CA LYS A 311 -3.49 -24.45 5.23
C LYS A 311 -3.35 -24.53 6.75
N SER A 312 -2.39 -23.80 7.34
CA SER A 312 -2.22 -23.76 8.81
C SER A 312 -3.44 -23.20 9.53
N SER A 313 -4.25 -22.38 8.87
CA SER A 313 -5.46 -21.77 9.43
C SER A 313 -6.72 -22.63 9.31
N THR A 314 -6.57 -23.92 8.97
CA THR A 314 -7.69 -24.88 9.01
C THR A 314 -7.84 -25.46 10.43
N GLY A 315 -8.44 -24.65 11.31
CA GLY A 315 -8.80 -25.02 12.69
C GLY A 315 -9.68 -26.25 12.82
#